data_AF-A0A5P2DNL7-F1
#
_entry.id   AF-A0A5P2DNL7-F1
#
_cell.length_a   1.000
_cell.length_b   1.000
_cell.length_c   1.000
_cell.angle_alpha   90.00
_cell.angle_beta   90.00
_cell.angle_gamma   90.00
#
_symmetry.space_group_name_H-M   'P 1'
#
loop_
_entity.id
_entity.type
_entity.pdbx_description
1 polymer ?
#
loop_
_entity_poly.entity_id
_entity_poly.type
_entity_poly.pdbx_seq_one_letter_code
_entity_poly.pdbx_strand_id
1 'polypeptide(L)'
;MISAGALIREHTVIGPGCRIGFNAEITRSLLAGHILAKHACFIGDSVVGRRVNLGAFCSTTGLRCDGGPIAEPAIEEITINLGGHRIGTGQTKFGAVIGDEVALPAGTTLAPGTLIGAGTSLYPRNQIGGFLPAGSRAR
;
A
#
# COMPACT_ATOMS: atom_id res chain seq x y z
N MET A 1 13.58 9.54 9.75
CA MET A 1 14.25 10.56 8.90
C MET A 1 13.35 10.80 7.72
N ILE A 2 12.88 12.04 7.56
CA ILE A 2 12.07 12.47 6.42
C ILE A 2 12.96 13.46 5.66
N SER A 3 13.29 13.14 4.41
CA SER A 3 14.17 13.96 3.57
C SER A 3 13.41 15.11 2.92
N ALA A 4 14.15 16.16 2.55
CA ALA A 4 13.60 17.24 1.74
C ALA A 4 12.99 16.68 0.43
N GLY A 5 11.82 17.18 0.06
CA GLY A 5 11.08 16.71 -1.11
C GLY A 5 10.20 15.48 -0.88
N ALA A 6 10.13 14.94 0.34
CA ALA A 6 9.03 14.04 0.73
C ALA A 6 7.74 14.84 0.98
N LEU A 7 6.59 14.30 0.56
CA LEU A 7 5.28 14.91 0.80
C LEU A 7 4.47 14.03 1.75
N ILE A 8 4.33 14.48 2.99
CA ILE A 8 3.47 13.82 3.98
C ILE A 8 2.18 14.61 4.11
N ARG A 9 1.06 13.98 3.77
CA ARG A 9 -0.26 14.60 3.75
C ARG A 9 -1.07 14.23 4.99
N GLU A 10 -2.25 14.83 5.09
CA GLU A 10 -3.19 14.66 6.18
C GLU A 10 -3.47 13.18 6.53
N HIS A 11 -3.83 12.96 7.80
CA HIS A 11 -4.19 11.66 8.36
C HIS A 11 -3.13 10.56 8.19
N THR A 12 -1.86 10.96 8.08
CA THR A 12 -0.73 10.03 8.00
C THR A 12 -0.06 9.88 9.37
N VAL A 13 0.20 8.64 9.77
CA VAL A 13 0.94 8.31 10.99
C VAL A 13 2.24 7.62 10.60
N ILE A 14 3.38 8.24 10.96
CA ILE A 14 4.71 7.70 10.68
C ILE A 14 5.35 7.19 11.96
N GLY A 15 5.52 5.88 12.04
CA GLY A 15 6.15 5.17 13.15
C GLY A 15 7.67 5.36 13.21
N PRO A 16 8.29 4.90 14.31
CA PRO A 16 9.72 5.12 14.56
C PRO A 16 10.61 4.42 13.53
N GLY A 17 11.77 5.00 13.26
CA GLY A 17 12.77 4.40 12.38
C GLY A 17 12.45 4.43 10.88
N CYS A 18 11.30 4.98 10.47
CA CYS A 18 10.98 5.15 9.05
C CYS A 18 11.97 6.12 8.37
N ARG A 19 12.35 5.78 7.13
CA ARG A 19 13.19 6.58 6.24
C ARG A 19 12.38 6.89 4.98
N ILE A 20 11.92 8.13 4.86
CA ILE A 20 11.11 8.61 3.75
C ILE A 20 11.96 9.60 2.96
N GLY A 21 12.22 9.25 1.70
CA GLY A 21 13.16 9.92 0.81
C GLY A 21 12.47 10.89 -0.15
N PHE A 22 13.26 11.40 -1.09
CA PHE A 22 12.82 12.39 -2.07
C PHE A 22 11.68 11.85 -2.95
N ASN A 23 10.65 12.68 -3.15
CA ASN A 23 9.47 12.41 -3.98
C ASN A 23 8.61 11.22 -3.53
N ALA A 24 8.76 10.79 -2.28
CA ALA A 24 7.82 9.87 -1.65
C ALA A 24 6.60 10.66 -1.14
N GLU A 25 5.41 10.32 -1.62
CA GLU A 25 4.14 10.88 -1.14
C GLU A 25 3.41 9.84 -0.28
N ILE A 26 3.09 10.22 0.95
CA ILE A 26 2.35 9.37 1.90
C ILE A 26 1.12 10.14 2.39
N THR A 27 -0.06 9.52 2.31
CA THR A 27 -1.33 10.15 2.69
C THR A 27 -2.28 9.13 3.33
N ARG A 28 -3.06 9.54 4.34
CA ARG A 28 -4.10 8.70 4.96
C ARG A 28 -3.62 7.28 5.30
N SER A 29 -2.38 7.16 5.75
CA SER A 29 -1.71 5.87 5.89
C SER A 29 -1.01 5.72 7.24
N LEU A 30 -1.00 4.49 7.75
CA LEU A 30 -0.26 4.10 8.95
C LEU A 30 1.01 3.35 8.55
N LEU A 31 2.16 3.89 8.96
CA LEU A 31 3.48 3.30 8.76
C LEU A 31 4.02 2.82 10.10
N ALA A 32 4.00 1.51 10.40
CA ALA A 32 4.23 0.98 11.74
C ALA A 32 5.66 1.17 12.29
N GLY A 33 6.67 1.18 11.41
CA GLY A 33 8.05 1.50 11.81
C GLY A 33 9.13 0.79 11.01
N HIS A 34 10.33 1.36 11.00
CA HIS A 34 11.50 0.85 10.25
C HIS A 34 11.24 0.64 8.76
N ILE A 35 10.37 1.46 8.17
CA ILE A 35 10.04 1.39 6.74
C ILE A 35 11.09 2.14 5.93
N LEU A 36 11.43 1.60 4.76
CA LEU A 36 12.34 2.21 3.79
C LEU A 36 11.57 2.64 2.55
N ALA A 37 11.26 3.93 2.44
CA ALA A 37 10.68 4.57 1.26
C ALA A 37 11.68 5.58 0.70
N LYS A 38 12.84 5.10 0.23
CA LYS A 38 14.00 5.95 -0.08
C LYS A 38 13.89 6.72 -1.40
N HIS A 39 13.00 6.29 -2.29
CA HIS A 39 12.83 6.82 -3.63
C HIS A 39 11.38 7.28 -3.83
N ALA A 40 11.09 7.81 -5.02
CA ALA A 40 9.74 8.19 -5.39
C ALA A 40 8.77 7.01 -5.22
N CYS A 41 7.67 7.20 -4.52
CA CYS A 41 6.61 6.22 -4.34
C CYS A 41 5.33 6.94 -3.86
N PHE A 42 4.18 6.32 -4.06
CA PHE A 42 2.90 6.83 -3.54
C PHE A 42 2.24 5.81 -2.62
N ILE A 43 1.98 6.18 -1.37
CA ILE A 43 1.28 5.32 -0.41
C ILE A 43 0.07 6.08 0.13
N GLY A 44 -1.11 5.70 -0.35
CA GLY A 44 -2.40 6.28 0.04
C GLY A 44 -3.30 5.24 0.70
N ASP A 45 -4.07 5.67 1.72
CA ASP A 45 -5.18 4.89 2.28
C ASP A 45 -4.77 3.47 2.72
N SER A 46 -3.56 3.34 3.31
CA SER A 46 -2.89 2.04 3.50
C SER A 46 -2.35 1.83 4.91
N VAL A 47 -2.20 0.56 5.30
CA VAL A 47 -1.52 0.14 6.52
C VAL A 47 -0.25 -0.62 6.14
N VAL A 48 0.90 -0.17 6.63
CA VAL A 48 2.21 -0.75 6.34
C VAL A 48 2.87 -1.20 7.63
N GLY A 49 3.20 -2.48 7.69
CA GLY A 49 3.85 -3.15 8.81
C GLY A 49 5.30 -2.71 9.02
N ARG A 50 5.99 -3.43 9.90
CA ARG A 50 7.36 -3.13 10.29
C ARG A 50 8.37 -3.69 9.31
N ARG A 51 9.52 -3.02 9.17
CA ARG A 51 10.64 -3.48 8.32
C ARG A 51 10.26 -3.70 6.85
N VAL A 52 9.32 -2.89 6.34
CA VAL A 52 8.91 -2.95 4.93
C VAL A 52 9.84 -2.11 4.06
N ASN A 53 10.22 -2.63 2.90
CA ASN A 53 10.93 -1.86 1.86
C ASN A 53 9.96 -1.50 0.73
N LEU A 54 9.77 -0.21 0.49
CA LEU A 54 8.97 0.33 -0.60
C LEU A 54 9.92 0.67 -1.77
N GLY A 55 9.88 -0.17 -2.81
CA GLY A 55 10.70 -0.01 -4.01
C GLY A 55 10.42 1.30 -4.75
N ALA A 56 11.37 1.74 -5.58
CA ALA A 56 11.20 2.94 -6.38
C ALA A 56 9.98 2.80 -7.32
N PHE A 57 9.19 3.86 -7.43
CA PHE A 57 7.97 3.95 -8.22
C PHE A 57 6.89 2.92 -7.83
N CYS A 58 6.95 2.34 -6.63
CA CYS A 58 5.82 1.55 -6.14
C CYS A 58 4.65 2.47 -5.75
N SER A 59 3.43 1.95 -5.86
CA SER A 59 2.22 2.71 -5.55
C SER A 59 1.15 1.84 -4.90
N THR A 60 0.34 2.41 -4.00
CA THR A 60 -0.95 1.85 -3.60
C THR A 60 -2.08 2.67 -4.22
N THR A 61 -3.04 2.01 -4.87
CA THR A 61 -4.20 2.70 -5.45
C THR A 61 -5.39 2.56 -4.52
N GLY A 62 -5.93 3.68 -4.03
CA GLY A 62 -7.09 3.68 -3.15
C GLY A 62 -8.44 3.62 -3.87
N LEU A 63 -8.51 4.01 -5.15
CA LEU A 63 -9.75 4.12 -5.93
C LEU A 63 -9.97 2.88 -6.80
N ARG A 64 -11.21 2.38 -6.87
CA ARG A 64 -11.62 1.30 -7.78
C ARG A 64 -11.31 1.66 -9.24
N CYS A 65 -10.88 0.67 -10.01
CA CYS A 65 -10.67 0.78 -11.46
C CYS A 65 -11.55 -0.20 -12.24
N ASP A 66 -12.39 -0.98 -11.55
CA ASP A 66 -13.22 -2.03 -12.12
C ASP A 66 -14.67 -1.56 -12.30
N GLY A 67 -14.98 -1.10 -13.52
CA GLY A 67 -16.33 -1.07 -14.10
C GLY A 67 -17.37 -0.10 -13.50
N GLY A 68 -17.08 0.56 -12.38
CA GLY A 68 -17.96 1.56 -11.77
C GLY A 68 -17.78 2.98 -12.35
N PRO A 69 -18.74 3.89 -12.12
CA PRO A 69 -18.59 5.30 -12.47
C PRO A 69 -17.38 5.91 -11.75
N ILE A 70 -16.49 6.54 -12.51
CA ILE A 70 -15.37 7.30 -11.96
C ILE A 70 -15.94 8.59 -11.36
N ALA A 71 -15.97 8.68 -10.03
CA ALA A 71 -16.52 9.82 -9.30
C ALA A 71 -15.53 10.34 -8.26
N GLU A 72 -15.52 11.66 -8.08
CA GLU A 72 -14.87 12.34 -6.95
C GLU A 72 -15.92 13.26 -6.28
N PRO A 73 -16.33 12.99 -5.02
CA PRO A 73 -15.82 11.94 -4.13
C PRO A 73 -16.17 10.52 -4.61
N ALA A 74 -15.32 9.55 -4.26
CA ALA A 74 -15.56 8.14 -4.55
C ALA A 74 -16.83 7.65 -3.86
N ILE A 75 -17.73 7.00 -4.61
CA ILE A 75 -19.07 6.60 -4.14
C ILE A 75 -19.22 5.10 -3.89
N GLU A 76 -18.38 4.28 -4.51
CA GLU A 76 -18.45 2.82 -4.35
C GLU A 76 -17.49 2.33 -3.27
N GLU A 77 -17.97 1.43 -2.42
CA GLU A 77 -17.18 0.80 -1.38
C GLU A 77 -16.12 -0.15 -1.96
N ILE A 78 -14.91 -0.11 -1.40
CA ILE A 78 -13.89 -1.14 -1.66
C ILE A 78 -14.30 -2.42 -0.96
N THR A 79 -14.28 -3.53 -1.70
CA THR A 79 -14.54 -4.87 -1.15
C THR A 79 -13.35 -5.77 -1.38
N ILE A 80 -13.08 -6.67 -0.44
CA ILE A 80 -11.94 -7.58 -0.47
C ILE A 80 -12.45 -9.01 -0.47
N ASN A 81 -11.88 -9.86 -1.32
CA ASN A 81 -12.15 -11.30 -1.31
C ASN A 81 -11.14 -11.99 -0.39
N LEU A 82 -11.61 -12.50 0.74
CA LEU A 82 -10.81 -13.20 1.75
C LEU A 82 -11.43 -14.57 2.05
N GLY A 83 -10.68 -15.65 1.83
CA GLY A 83 -11.18 -17.00 2.10
C GLY A 83 -12.46 -17.39 1.34
N GLY A 84 -12.66 -16.83 0.14
CA GLY A 84 -13.89 -17.04 -0.65
C GLY A 84 -15.07 -16.15 -0.25
N HIS A 85 -14.92 -15.33 0.80
CA HIS A 85 -15.94 -14.39 1.24
C HIS A 85 -15.62 -12.97 0.78
N ARG A 86 -16.64 -12.26 0.29
CA ARG A 86 -16.55 -10.84 -0.03
C ARG A 86 -16.80 -10.02 1.23
N ILE A 87 -15.80 -9.24 1.65
CA ILE A 87 -15.83 -8.43 2.87
C ILE A 87 -15.85 -6.95 2.47
N GLY A 88 -16.80 -6.19 3.00
CA GLY A 88 -16.84 -4.74 2.89
C GLY A 88 -15.80 -4.07 3.79
N THR A 89 -15.12 -3.05 3.27
CA THR A 89 -14.14 -2.27 4.05
C THR A 89 -14.78 -1.11 4.82
N GLY A 90 -16.03 -0.76 4.50
CA GLY A 90 -16.71 0.46 4.96
C GLY A 90 -16.13 1.74 4.36
N GLN A 91 -15.22 1.66 3.39
CA GLN A 91 -14.49 2.80 2.82
C GLN A 91 -14.63 2.82 1.30
N THR A 92 -14.75 4.01 0.71
CA THR A 92 -14.76 4.18 -0.75
C THR A 92 -13.36 4.38 -1.34
N LYS A 93 -12.37 4.64 -0.48
CA LYS A 93 -10.94 4.64 -0.81
C LYS A 93 -10.19 3.74 0.17
N PHE A 94 -9.51 2.71 -0.33
CA PHE A 94 -8.73 1.79 0.49
C PHE A 94 -7.61 1.16 -0.36
N GLY A 95 -6.36 1.50 -0.02
CA GLY A 95 -5.17 1.09 -0.75
C GLY A 95 -4.80 -0.35 -0.44
N ALA A 96 -3.89 -0.56 0.50
CA ALA A 96 -3.41 -1.89 0.84
C ALA A 96 -3.08 -2.07 2.32
N VAL A 97 -3.06 -3.33 2.77
CA VAL A 97 -2.43 -3.76 4.02
C VAL A 97 -1.19 -4.56 3.67
N ILE A 98 -0.02 -4.09 4.10
CA ILE A 98 1.28 -4.69 3.82
C ILE A 98 1.85 -5.20 5.15
N GLY A 99 2.02 -6.51 5.27
CA GLY A 99 2.54 -7.15 6.47
C GLY A 99 4.03 -6.87 6.71
N ASP A 100 4.48 -7.24 7.91
CA ASP A 100 5.88 -7.08 8.32
C ASP A 100 6.85 -7.80 7.37
N GLU A 101 8.05 -7.24 7.21
CA GLU A 101 9.16 -7.85 6.45
C GLU A 101 8.86 -8.11 4.97
N VAL A 102 7.93 -7.35 4.39
CA VAL A 102 7.66 -7.36 2.95
C VAL A 102 8.54 -6.36 2.23
N ALA A 103 9.02 -6.72 1.04
CA ALA A 103 9.63 -5.79 0.11
C ALA A 103 8.73 -5.66 -1.13
N LEU A 104 8.22 -4.45 -1.39
CA LEU A 104 7.58 -4.14 -2.67
C LEU A 104 8.67 -3.92 -3.72
N PRO A 105 8.63 -4.64 -4.86
CA PRO A 105 9.53 -4.39 -5.97
C PRO A 105 9.32 -3.00 -6.57
N ALA A 106 10.35 -2.51 -7.27
CA ALA A 106 10.25 -1.25 -7.98
C ALA A 106 9.20 -1.34 -9.10
N GLY A 107 8.42 -0.27 -9.29
CA GLY A 107 7.35 -0.18 -10.29
C GLY A 107 6.10 -1.01 -9.99
N THR A 108 6.02 -1.67 -8.83
CA THR A 108 4.84 -2.46 -8.46
C THR A 108 3.71 -1.57 -7.95
N THR A 109 2.54 -1.73 -8.54
CA THR A 109 1.29 -1.09 -8.10
C THR A 109 0.41 -2.10 -7.38
N LEU A 110 -0.01 -1.78 -6.16
CA LEU A 110 -1.01 -2.56 -5.42
C LEU A 110 -2.41 -2.05 -5.76
N ALA A 111 -3.28 -2.96 -6.18
CA ALA A 111 -4.69 -2.66 -6.44
C ALA A 111 -5.42 -2.28 -5.14
N PRO A 112 -6.58 -1.60 -5.22
CA PRO A 112 -7.36 -1.28 -4.03
C PRO A 112 -7.79 -2.54 -3.30
N GLY A 113 -7.74 -2.54 -1.96
CA GLY A 113 -8.08 -3.73 -1.17
C GLY A 113 -7.03 -4.83 -1.16
N THR A 114 -5.80 -4.56 -1.58
CA THR A 114 -4.75 -5.58 -1.57
C THR A 114 -4.27 -5.87 -0.14
N LEU A 115 -4.23 -7.15 0.22
CA LEU A 115 -3.78 -7.62 1.52
C LEU A 115 -2.56 -8.54 1.33
N ILE A 116 -1.42 -8.16 1.88
CA ILE A 116 -0.16 -8.91 1.80
C ILE A 116 0.24 -9.33 3.20
N GLY A 117 0.31 -10.63 3.44
CA GLY A 117 0.74 -11.18 4.73
C GLY A 117 2.23 -10.98 4.99
N ALA A 118 2.61 -11.00 6.27
CA ALA A 118 3.99 -10.83 6.70
C ALA A 118 4.94 -11.89 6.08
N GLY A 119 6.18 -11.49 5.81
CA GLY A 119 7.22 -12.35 5.23
C GLY A 119 6.94 -12.81 3.79
N THR A 120 5.93 -12.24 3.12
CA THR A 120 5.62 -12.56 1.72
C THR A 120 6.72 -12.04 0.80
N SER A 121 7.23 -12.91 -0.08
CA SER A 121 8.18 -12.54 -1.13
C SER A 121 7.45 -12.18 -2.42
N LEU A 122 7.63 -10.94 -2.88
CA LEU A 122 7.07 -10.44 -4.12
C LEU A 122 8.18 -10.33 -5.16
N TYR A 123 7.94 -10.87 -6.35
CA TYR A 123 8.84 -10.70 -7.50
C TYR A 123 8.39 -9.49 -8.34
N PRO A 124 9.31 -8.85 -9.09
CA PRO A 124 8.98 -7.70 -9.92
C PRO A 124 7.82 -7.99 -10.87
N ARG A 125 6.76 -7.17 -10.75
CA ARG A 125 5.53 -7.25 -11.55
C ARG A 125 4.86 -5.89 -11.58
N ASN A 126 4.13 -5.61 -12.67
CA ASN A 126 3.37 -4.38 -12.86
C ASN A 126 2.31 -4.16 -11.77
N GLN A 127 1.39 -5.12 -11.57
CA GLN A 127 0.28 -4.97 -10.64
C GLN A 127 0.08 -6.22 -9.78
N ILE A 128 -0.23 -6.02 -8.50
CA ILE A 128 -0.56 -7.07 -7.53
C ILE A 128 -1.89 -6.70 -6.87
N GLY A 129 -2.78 -7.67 -6.75
CA GLY A 129 -4.11 -7.48 -6.18
C GLY A 129 -4.59 -8.71 -5.40
N GLY A 130 -5.58 -8.49 -4.53
CA GLY A 130 -6.21 -9.54 -3.74
C GLY A 130 -5.47 -9.85 -2.43
N PHE A 131 -5.66 -11.07 -1.93
CA PHE A 131 -5.09 -11.54 -0.66
C PHE A 131 -3.93 -12.51 -0.88
N LEU A 132 -2.76 -12.18 -0.35
CA LEU A 132 -1.59 -13.04 -0.26
C LEU A 132 -1.38 -13.44 1.21
N PRO A 133 -1.52 -14.73 1.57
CA PRO A 133 -1.24 -15.20 2.93
C PRO A 133 0.20 -14.94 3.38
N ALA A 134 0.44 -14.94 4.68
CA ALA A 134 1.80 -14.79 5.22
C ALA A 134 2.75 -15.89 4.69
N GLY A 135 4.01 -15.52 4.43
CA GLY A 135 5.04 -16.42 3.89
C GLY A 135 4.82 -16.82 2.42
N SER A 136 3.88 -16.21 1.71
CA SER A 136 3.62 -16.51 0.30
C SER A 136 4.80 -16.13 -0.60
N ARG A 137 4.84 -16.71 -1.80
CA ARG A 137 5.75 -16.31 -2.88
C ARG A 137 4.92 -15.96 -4.12
N ALA A 138 4.77 -14.67 -4.40
CA ALA A 138 4.07 -14.19 -5.58
C ALA A 138 5.08 -13.89 -6.70
N ARG A 139 5.23 -14.84 -7.62
CA ARG A 139 6.10 -14.75 -8.80
C ARG A 139 5.37 -14.10 -9.95
#